data_AF-A0A917YCR1-F1
#
_entry.id   AF-A0A917YCR1-F1
#
_cell.length_a   1.000
_cell.length_b   1.000
_cell.length_c   1.000
_cell.angle_alpha   90.00
_cell.angle_beta   90.00
_cell.angle_gamma   90.00
#
_symmetry.space_group_name_H-M   'P 1'
#
loop_
_entity.id
_entity.type
_entity.pdbx_description
1 polymer ?
#
loop_
_entity_poly.entity_id
_entity_poly.type
_entity_poly.pdbx_seq_one_letter_code
_entity_poly.pdbx_strand_id
1 'polypeptide(L)' 'MLTTASGVRSERGPATPPHDRIDRAAVQAVPTEELDLMGLAVCRPRNAVDKVLKGARMHM' A
#
# COMPACT_ATOMS: atom_id res chain seq x y z
N MET A 1 -16.97 -8.33 -55.08
CA MET A 1 -15.72 -7.75 -54.53
C MET A 1 -15.97 -7.38 -53.07
N LEU A 2 -15.74 -8.29 -52.12
CA LEU A 2 -15.73 -7.96 -50.69
C LEU A 2 -14.28 -7.91 -50.23
N THR A 3 -13.80 -6.72 -49.88
CA THR A 3 -12.54 -6.55 -49.15
C THR A 3 -12.85 -6.69 -47.67
N THR A 4 -12.38 -7.76 -47.04
CA THR A 4 -12.47 -7.94 -45.59
C THR A 4 -11.17 -7.42 -44.98
N ALA A 5 -11.21 -6.22 -44.41
CA ALA A 5 -10.13 -5.70 -43.58
C ALA A 5 -10.09 -6.51 -42.27
N SER A 6 -9.11 -7.39 -42.12
CA SER A 6 -8.85 -8.13 -40.89
C SER A 6 -8.19 -7.20 -39.87
N GLY A 7 -8.98 -6.68 -38.94
CA GLY A 7 -8.50 -5.92 -37.78
C GLY A 7 -8.02 -6.86 -36.69
N VAL A 8 -6.71 -7.03 -36.54
CA VAL A 8 -6.10 -7.75 -35.42
C VAL A 8 -6.26 -6.90 -34.16
N ARG A 9 -7.25 -7.22 -33.31
CA ARG A 9 -7.29 -6.68 -31.95
C ARG A 9 -6.15 -7.31 -31.16
N SER A 10 -5.26 -6.48 -30.65
CA SER A 10 -4.27 -6.89 -29.66
C SER A 10 -5.01 -7.18 -28.36
N GLU A 11 -5.18 -8.47 -28.06
CA GLU A 11 -5.66 -9.01 -26.78
C GLU A 11 -4.60 -8.73 -25.70
N ARG A 12 -4.47 -7.47 -25.27
CA ARG A 12 -3.63 -7.16 -24.10
C ARG A 12 -4.35 -7.72 -22.88
N GLY A 13 -3.80 -8.80 -22.32
CA GLY A 13 -4.25 -9.39 -21.06
C GLY A 13 -4.27 -8.36 -19.92
N PRO A 14 -4.91 -8.69 -18.78
CA PRO A 14 -5.10 -7.73 -17.71
C PRO A 14 -3.75 -7.19 -17.24
N ALA A 15 -3.62 -5.86 -17.22
CA ALA A 15 -2.42 -5.20 -16.73
C ALA A 15 -2.23 -5.52 -15.24
N THR A 16 -0.98 -5.80 -14.84
CA THR A 16 -0.63 -5.97 -13.43
C THR A 16 -1.07 -4.73 -12.64
N PRO A 17 -1.69 -4.91 -11.47
CA PRO A 17 -2.04 -3.79 -10.60
C PRO A 17 -0.80 -2.95 -10.24
N PRO A 18 -0.95 -1.63 -9.99
CA PRO A 18 0.14 -0.80 -9.49
C PRO A 18 0.76 -1.38 -8.21
N HIS A 19 2.06 -1.17 -8.01
CA HIS A 19 2.81 -1.69 -6.87
C HIS A 19 2.17 -1.32 -5.52
N ASP A 20 1.73 -0.06 -5.34
CA ASP A 20 1.02 0.38 -4.12
C ASP A 20 -0.19 -0.50 -3.78
N ARG A 21 -0.95 -0.94 -4.79
CA ARG A 21 -2.11 -1.80 -4.57
C ARG A 21 -1.69 -3.21 -4.15
N ILE A 22 -0.58 -3.70 -4.68
CA ILE A 22 -0.02 -5.02 -4.31
C ILE A 22 0.55 -4.95 -2.89
N ASP A 23 1.36 -3.94 -2.59
CA ASP A 23 1.99 -3.74 -1.28
C ASP A 23 0.93 -3.55 -0.19
N ARG A 24 -0.12 -2.77 -0.45
CA ARG A 24 -1.23 -2.59 0.49
C ARG A 24 -2.02 -3.88 0.72
N ALA A 25 -2.25 -4.67 -0.33
CA ALA A 25 -2.92 -5.97 -0.19
C ALA A 25 -2.07 -6.96 0.61
N ALA A 26 -0.75 -6.94 0.42
CA ALA A 26 0.19 -7.76 1.17
C ALA A 26 0.18 -7.38 2.66
N VAL A 27 0.30 -6.08 2.98
CA VAL A 27 0.27 -5.60 4.38
C VAL A 27 -1.09 -5.88 5.05
N GLN A 28 -2.21 -5.75 4.33
CA GLN A 28 -3.54 -6.03 4.87
C GLN A 28 -3.75 -7.50 5.25
N ALA A 29 -3.03 -8.42 4.61
CA ALA A 29 -3.11 -9.84 4.89
C ALA A 29 -2.31 -10.28 6.14
N VAL A 30 -1.48 -9.41 6.70
CA VAL A 30 -0.65 -9.72 7.88
C VAL A 30 -1.45 -9.47 9.17
N PRO A 31 -1.57 -10.47 10.08
CA PRO A 31 -2.13 -10.26 11.42
C PRO A 31 -1.39 -9.14 12.17
N THR A 32 -2.09 -8.38 13.00
CA THR A 32 -1.49 -7.21 13.68
C THR A 32 -0.33 -7.61 14.60
N GLU A 33 -0.43 -8.79 15.20
CA GLU A 33 0.55 -9.36 16.13
C GLU A 33 1.86 -9.77 15.43
N GLU A 34 1.79 -10.02 14.12
CA GLU A 34 2.92 -10.47 13.29
C GLU A 34 3.51 -9.32 12.45
N LEU A 35 2.91 -8.13 12.51
CA LEU A 35 3.35 -6.98 11.74
C LEU A 35 4.55 -6.29 12.42
N ASP A 36 5.71 -6.37 11.77
CA ASP A 36 6.90 -5.62 12.17
C ASP A 36 6.79 -4.14 11.73
N LEU A 37 6.24 -3.30 12.61
CA LEU A 37 6.01 -1.88 12.35
C LEU A 37 7.33 -1.09 12.29
N MET A 38 7.65 -0.59 11.10
CA MET A 38 8.89 0.15 10.84
C MET A 38 8.88 1.61 11.32
N GLY A 39 7.71 2.22 11.52
CA GLY A 39 7.64 3.61 11.98
C GLY A 39 6.21 4.17 12.08
N LEU A 40 6.05 5.21 12.89
CA LEU A 40 4.78 5.90 13.12
C LEU A 40 4.99 7.41 13.22
N ALA A 41 4.09 8.18 12.62
CA ALA A 41 4.02 9.64 12.77
C ALA A 41 2.66 10.05 13.33
N VAL A 42 2.65 10.86 14.40
CA VAL A 42 1.42 11.34 15.06
C VAL A 42 1.43 12.87 15.10
N CYS A 43 0.43 13.49 14.48
CA CYS A 43 0.23 14.94 14.50
C CYS A 43 -1.02 15.29 15.30
N ARG A 44 -0.85 15.61 16.58
CA ARG A 44 -1.92 15.96 17.54
C ARG A 44 -1.39 16.95 18.58
N PRO A 45 -2.25 17.55 19.42
CA PRO A 45 -1.79 18.32 20.57
C PRO A 45 -0.82 17.50 21.43
N ARG A 46 0.20 18.16 21.96
CA ARG A 46 1.34 17.53 22.65
C ARG A 46 0.90 16.55 23.75
N ASN A 47 -0.09 16.90 24.54
CA ASN A 47 -0.60 16.05 25.62
C ASN A 47 -1.18 14.70 25.12
N ALA A 48 -1.74 14.65 23.92
CA ALA A 48 -2.22 13.42 23.31
C ALA A 48 -1.07 12.59 22.74
N VAL A 49 -0.11 13.26 22.08
CA VAL A 49 1.11 12.61 21.56
C VAL A 49 1.93 11.98 22.69
N ASP A 50 2.13 12.70 23.80
CA ASP A 50 2.89 12.24 24.96
C ASP A 50 2.28 10.99 25.60
N LYS A 51 0.94 10.84 25.55
CA LYS A 51 0.26 9.63 26.03
C LYS A 51 0.52 8.44 25.11
N VAL A 52 0.46 8.66 23.80
CA VAL A 52 0.67 7.61 22.79
C VAL A 52 2.12 7.15 22.75
N LEU A 53 3.07 8.09 22.85
CA LEU A 53 4.51 7.80 22.77
C LEU A 53 5.15 7.57 24.16
N LYS A 54 4.35 7.40 25.21
CA LYS A 54 4.88 7.18 26.57
C LYS A 54 5.72 5.90 26.59
N GLY A 55 6.98 6.02 27.00
CA GLY A 55 7.94 4.91 27.04
C GLY A 55 8.80 4.77 25.78
N ALA A 56 8.49 5.50 24.70
CA ALA A 56 9.40 5.65 23.58
C ALA A 56 10.61 6.50 23.99
N ARG A 57 11.78 6.18 23.41
CA ARG A 57 13.00 6.97 23.58
C ARG A 57 13.16 7.87 22.36
N MET A 58 13.54 9.13 22.58
CA MET A 58 13.95 9.97 21.47
C MET A 58 15.22 9.40 20.84
N HIS A 59 15.19 9.24 19.52
CA HIS A 59 16.41 8.97 18.76
C HIS A 59 17.29 10.22 18.81
N MET A 60 18.61 10.02 18.87
CA MET A 60 19.60 11.09 18.98
C MET A 60 19.81 11.78 17.64
#